data_AF-A0A5N1BQS5-F1
#
_entry.id   AF-A0A5N1BQS5-F1
#
_cell.length_a   1.000
_cell.length_b   1.000
_cell.length_c   1.000
_cell.angle_alpha   90.00
_cell.angle_beta   90.00
_cell.angle_gamma   90.00
#
_symmetry.space_group_name_H-M   'P 1'
#
loop_
_entity.id
_entity.type
_entity.pdbx_description
1 polymer ?
#
loop_
_entity_poly.entity_id
_entity_poly.type
_entity_poly.pdbx_seq_one_letter_code
_entity_poly.pdbx_strand_id
1 'polypeptide(L)'
;MPYLIIAFVIIMILLIFLYLSQKEVTYLSWQLDEINKRKTNQLIRQRLYSPAFDRLTKSINASLTKERDLRLALEKKDRLQQELLLNLSHDVRTPLTSIKGYLQLLAESNSESERKHYLANLSERLDRLTLLLDQLFTYMTIEDDDYPLALEKIDLKENLVNHFLAYYNSFQAQGMDLDFSLPDRALYIQGDTHLLQWIFENLIKNVLVHGDKKLRSVWMIKAS
;
A
#
# COMPACT_ATOMS: atom_id res chain seq x y z
N MET A 1 62.21 7.18 44.57
CA MET A 1 62.65 7.40 43.17
C MET A 1 61.98 6.49 42.14
N PRO A 2 61.94 5.15 42.26
CA PRO A 2 61.34 4.29 41.22
C PRO A 2 59.82 4.51 41.02
N TYR A 3 59.08 4.80 42.10
CA TYR A 3 57.64 5.06 42.04
C TYR A 3 57.25 6.30 41.22
N LEU A 4 58.10 7.34 41.21
CA LEU A 4 57.86 8.55 40.41
C LEU A 4 58.01 8.28 38.91
N ILE A 5 58.97 7.42 38.54
CA ILE A 5 59.20 7.01 37.15
C ILE A 5 58.01 6.17 36.67
N ILE A 6 57.54 5.21 37.48
CA ILE A 6 56.37 4.38 37.16
C ILE A 6 55.12 5.25 37.00
N ALA A 7 54.88 6.18 37.92
CA ALA A 7 53.75 7.11 37.85
C ALA A 7 53.82 7.98 36.57
N PHE A 8 55.00 8.48 36.22
CA PHE A 8 55.22 9.26 35.01
C PHE A 8 54.91 8.46 33.74
N VAL A 9 55.36 7.20 33.66
CA VAL A 9 55.08 6.32 32.51
C VAL A 9 53.59 6.03 32.38
N ILE A 10 52.90 5.76 33.49
CA ILE A 10 51.44 5.53 33.48
C ILE A 10 50.69 6.78 32.99
N ILE A 11 51.06 7.96 33.48
CA ILE A 11 50.47 9.23 33.05
C ILE A 11 50.71 9.45 31.55
N MET A 12 51.92 9.17 31.06
CA MET A 12 52.25 9.32 29.66
C MET A 12 51.42 8.38 28.77
N ILE A 13 51.26 7.11 29.16
CA ILE A 13 50.41 6.13 28.45
C ILE A 13 48.95 6.61 28.45
N LEU A 14 48.44 7.09 29.58
CA LEU A 14 47.09 7.60 29.70
C LEU A 14 46.85 8.82 28.78
N LEU A 15 47.79 9.77 28.74
CA LEU A 15 47.70 10.95 27.88
C LEU A 15 47.70 10.57 26.40
N ILE A 16 48.56 9.61 26.00
CA ILE A 16 48.58 9.08 24.63
C ILE A 16 47.24 8.42 24.29
N PHE A 17 46.70 7.60 25.19
CA PHE A 17 45.40 6.95 25.00
C PHE A 17 44.25 7.96 24.84
N LEU A 18 44.21 9.00 25.68
CA LEU A 18 43.22 10.08 25.59
C LEU A 18 43.34 10.86 24.27
N TYR A 19 44.56 11.17 23.86
CA TYR A 19 44.83 11.87 22.60
C TYR A 19 44.38 11.08 21.37
N LEU A 20 44.70 9.77 21.32
CA LEU A 20 44.27 8.88 20.24
C LEU A 20 42.74 8.74 20.19
N SER A 21 42.10 8.65 21.36
CA SER A 21 40.64 8.55 21.46
C SER A 21 39.94 9.82 20.96
N GLN A 22 40.44 11.01 21.30
CA GLN A 22 39.90 12.27 20.78
C GLN A 22 40.05 12.38 19.26
N LYS A 23 41.18 11.93 18.71
CA LYS A 23 41.41 11.91 17.27
C LYS A 23 40.43 10.98 16.55
N GLU A 24 40.18 9.79 17.08
CA GLU A 24 39.20 8.86 16.49
C GLU A 24 37.78 9.47 16.52
N VAL A 25 37.35 10.06 17.64
CA VAL A 25 36.04 10.73 17.74
C VAL A 25 35.89 11.84 16.70
N THR A 26 36.91 12.70 16.56
CA THR A 26 36.88 13.80 15.59
C THR A 26 36.80 13.26 14.16
N TYR A 27 37.52 12.17 13.89
CA TYR A 27 37.52 11.52 12.58
C TYR A 27 36.17 10.86 12.23
N LEU A 28 35.56 10.14 13.17
CA LEU A 28 34.23 9.55 12.98
C LEU A 28 33.16 10.64 12.82
N SER A 29 33.28 11.74 13.57
CA SER A 29 32.37 12.90 13.46
C SER A 29 32.46 13.56 12.10
N TRP A 30 33.67 13.74 11.56
CA TRP A 30 33.88 14.27 10.22
C TRP A 30 33.32 13.33 9.13
N GLN A 31 33.51 12.02 9.26
CA GLN A 31 32.89 11.04 8.34
C GLN A 31 31.36 11.11 8.35
N LEU A 32 30.76 11.22 9.53
CA LEU A 32 29.30 11.30 9.67
C LEU A 32 28.75 12.59 9.05
N ASP A 33 29.42 13.73 9.27
CA ASP A 33 29.05 15.00 8.65
C ASP A 33 29.16 14.96 7.12
N GLU A 34 30.22 14.33 6.59
CA GLU A 34 30.37 14.11 5.14
C GLU A 34 29.28 13.21 4.56
N ILE A 35 28.94 12.10 5.23
CA ILE A 35 27.85 11.19 4.81
C ILE A 35 26.53 11.95 4.78
N ASN A 36 26.23 12.75 5.80
CA ASN A 36 25.00 13.53 5.90
C ASN A 36 24.94 14.65 4.84
N LYS A 37 26.05 15.36 4.58
CA LYS A 37 26.11 16.44 3.58
C LYS A 37 26.01 15.92 2.16
N ARG A 38 26.73 14.84 1.84
CA ARG A 38 26.81 14.31 0.47
C ARG A 38 25.77 13.22 0.19
N LYS A 39 24.93 12.86 1.16
CA LYS A 39 23.93 11.77 1.09
C LYS A 39 24.53 10.48 0.50
N THR A 40 25.77 10.16 0.90
CA THR A 40 26.48 9.00 0.35
C THR A 40 26.01 7.72 1.02
N ASN A 41 26.07 6.59 0.29
CA ASN A 41 25.79 5.27 0.86
C ASN A 41 27.00 4.65 1.58
N GLN A 42 28.02 5.45 1.92
CA GLN A 42 29.22 4.94 2.57
C GLN A 42 28.97 4.70 4.06
N LEU A 43 29.49 3.59 4.56
CA LEU A 43 29.48 3.26 5.99
C LEU A 43 30.71 3.85 6.67
N ILE A 44 30.55 4.23 7.93
CA ILE A 44 31.64 4.70 8.77
C ILE A 44 32.62 3.55 9.02
N ARG A 45 33.91 3.85 8.86
CA ARG A 45 35.01 2.92 9.12
C ARG A 45 35.94 3.48 10.18
N GLN A 46 36.41 2.60 11.06
CA GLN A 46 37.40 2.92 12.08
C GLN A 46 38.81 2.86 11.51
N ARG A 47 39.70 3.70 12.05
CA ARG A 47 41.15 3.60 11.79
C ARG A 47 41.87 2.80 12.87
N LEU A 48 41.39 2.88 14.11
CA LEU A 48 41.97 2.21 15.26
C LEU A 48 40.99 1.17 15.78
N TYR A 49 41.39 -0.10 15.80
CA TYR A 49 40.55 -1.15 16.35
C TYR A 49 40.46 -1.00 17.87
N SER A 50 39.29 -0.59 18.35
CA SER A 50 38.98 -0.51 19.78
C SER A 50 37.58 -1.09 20.03
N PRO A 51 37.42 -2.03 21.00
CA PRO A 51 36.12 -2.61 21.32
C PRO A 51 35.04 -1.58 21.70
N ALA A 52 35.44 -0.45 22.28
CA ALA A 52 34.53 0.64 22.64
C ALA A 52 33.96 1.34 21.40
N PHE A 53 34.82 1.60 20.41
CA PHE A 53 34.41 2.24 19.16
C PHE A 53 33.69 1.26 18.23
N ASP A 54 34.05 -0.04 18.22
CA ASP A 54 33.38 -1.09 17.41
C ASP A 54 31.85 -1.07 17.59
N ARG A 55 31.38 -1.05 18.84
CA ARG A 55 29.95 -0.97 19.13
C ARG A 55 29.32 0.33 18.62
N LEU A 56 29.99 1.46 18.81
CA LEU A 56 29.50 2.77 18.36
C LEU A 56 29.38 2.81 16.83
N THR A 57 30.43 2.42 16.10
CA THR A 57 30.42 2.40 14.63
C THR A 57 29.37 1.43 14.09
N LYS A 58 29.20 0.25 14.69
CA LYS A 58 28.13 -0.69 14.32
C LYS A 58 26.74 -0.07 14.52
N SER A 59 26.51 0.59 15.66
CA SER A 59 25.24 1.26 15.92
C SER A 59 24.95 2.38 14.92
N ILE A 60 25.95 3.22 14.61
CA ILE A 60 25.79 4.31 13.63
C ILE A 60 25.52 3.74 12.24
N ASN A 61 26.28 2.73 11.81
CA ASN A 61 26.09 2.09 10.51
C ASN A 61 24.71 1.42 10.40
N ALA A 62 24.21 0.82 11.48
CA ALA A 62 22.87 0.26 11.52
C ALA A 62 21.80 1.35 11.35
N SER A 63 21.94 2.50 12.03
CA SER A 63 21.06 3.65 11.86
C SER A 63 21.10 4.22 10.44
N LEU A 64 22.29 4.41 9.87
CA LEU A 64 22.46 4.88 8.47
C LEU A 64 21.81 3.93 7.47
N THR A 65 21.96 2.62 7.68
CA THR A 65 21.34 1.61 6.81
C THR A 65 19.82 1.67 6.92
N LYS A 66 19.28 1.75 8.16
CA LYS A 66 17.84 1.87 8.39
C LYS A 66 17.26 3.14 7.77
N GLU A 67 17.93 4.27 7.91
CA GLU A 67 17.52 5.54 7.29
C GLU A 67 17.49 5.45 5.76
N ARG A 68 18.55 4.87 5.17
CA ARG A 68 18.62 4.64 3.73
C ARG A 68 17.48 3.74 3.24
N ASP A 69 17.23 2.63 3.93
CA ASP A 69 16.20 1.68 3.54
C ASP A 69 14.80 2.31 3.68
N LEU A 70 14.55 3.10 4.72
CA LEU A 70 13.33 3.90 4.87
C LEU A 70 13.18 4.91 3.73
N ARG A 71 14.24 5.63 3.39
CA ARG A 71 14.23 6.60 2.30
C ARG A 71 13.93 5.94 0.96
N LEU A 72 14.56 4.80 0.66
CA LEU A 72 14.28 4.05 -0.57
C LEU A 72 12.83 3.53 -0.61
N ALA A 73 12.30 3.11 0.54
CA ALA A 73 10.89 2.72 0.64
C ALA A 73 9.95 3.90 0.38
N LEU A 74 10.24 5.08 0.92
CA LEU A 74 9.48 6.32 0.67
C LEU A 74 9.56 6.75 -0.80
N GLU A 75 10.76 6.81 -1.38
CA GLU A 75 10.95 7.16 -2.80
C GLU A 75 10.21 6.18 -3.72
N LYS A 76 10.20 4.88 -3.37
CA LYS A 76 9.43 3.87 -4.08
C LYS A 76 7.93 4.09 -3.92
N LYS A 77 7.44 4.40 -2.71
CA LYS A 77 6.02 4.70 -2.44
C LYS A 77 5.58 5.92 -3.25
N ASP A 78 6.33 7.02 -3.20
CA ASP A 78 6.04 8.24 -3.95
C ASP A 78 5.97 7.98 -5.46
N ARG A 79 6.92 7.20 -6.00
CA ARG A 79 6.91 6.82 -7.41
C ARG A 79 5.67 6.01 -7.79
N LEU A 80 5.30 5.02 -6.98
CA LEU A 80 4.11 4.20 -7.22
C LEU A 80 2.82 5.04 -7.16
N GLN A 81 2.74 5.99 -6.22
CA GLN A 81 1.61 6.93 -6.13
C GLN A 81 1.53 7.82 -7.38
N GLN A 82 2.66 8.34 -7.87
CA GLN A 82 2.70 9.12 -9.10
C GLN A 82 2.29 8.30 -10.33
N GLU A 83 2.80 7.07 -10.46
CA GLU A 83 2.42 6.14 -11.53
C GLU A 83 0.91 5.83 -11.50
N LEU A 84 0.35 5.57 -10.31
CA LEU A 84 -1.08 5.35 -10.13
C LEU A 84 -1.90 6.56 -10.58
N LEU A 85 -1.55 7.77 -10.14
CA LEU A 85 -2.27 8.99 -10.51
C LEU A 85 -2.21 9.27 -12.02
N LEU A 86 -1.06 9.03 -12.65
CA LEU A 86 -0.90 9.17 -14.10
C LEU A 86 -1.77 8.16 -14.86
N ASN A 87 -1.73 6.89 -14.46
CA ASN A 87 -2.53 5.83 -15.08
C ASN A 87 -4.03 6.10 -14.92
N LEU A 88 -4.47 6.47 -13.72
CA LEU A 88 -5.87 6.85 -13.47
C LEU A 88 -6.28 8.04 -14.33
N SER A 89 -5.45 9.07 -14.44
CA SER A 89 -5.76 10.25 -15.25
C SER A 89 -5.99 9.89 -16.72
N HIS A 90 -5.20 8.94 -17.25
CA HIS A 90 -5.38 8.40 -18.59
C HIS A 90 -6.68 7.60 -18.72
N ASP A 91 -6.93 6.71 -17.76
CA ASP A 91 -8.08 5.80 -17.76
C ASP A 91 -9.41 6.53 -17.53
N VAL A 92 -9.41 7.66 -16.84
CA VAL A 92 -10.56 8.56 -16.68
C VAL A 92 -10.80 9.39 -17.95
N ARG A 93 -9.74 9.85 -18.62
CA ARG A 93 -9.86 10.68 -19.84
C ARG A 93 -10.57 9.94 -20.97
N THR A 94 -10.33 8.64 -21.11
CA THR A 94 -10.90 7.80 -22.16
C THR A 94 -12.44 7.75 -22.12
N PRO A 95 -13.09 7.27 -21.04
CA PRO A 95 -14.55 7.24 -20.94
C PRO A 95 -15.14 8.66 -20.96
N LEU A 96 -14.48 9.66 -20.38
CA LEU A 96 -14.95 11.04 -20.42
C LEU A 96 -15.03 11.60 -21.86
N THR A 97 -14.03 11.30 -22.67
CA THR A 97 -14.00 11.69 -24.10
C THR A 97 -15.11 10.98 -24.87
N SER A 98 -15.32 9.68 -24.61
CA SER A 98 -16.42 8.93 -25.21
C SER A 98 -17.79 9.47 -24.79
N ILE A 99 -17.99 9.79 -23.50
CA ILE A 99 -19.25 10.39 -22.99
C ILE A 99 -19.54 11.69 -23.73
N LYS A 100 -18.54 12.57 -23.87
CA LYS A 100 -18.69 13.82 -24.63
C LYS A 100 -19.09 13.56 -26.09
N GLY A 101 -18.47 12.58 -26.74
CA GLY A 101 -18.81 12.19 -28.11
C GLY A 101 -20.24 11.66 -28.24
N TYR A 102 -20.67 10.77 -27.33
CA TYR A 102 -22.04 10.25 -27.33
C TYR A 102 -23.08 11.33 -27.03
N LEU A 103 -22.77 12.31 -26.17
CA LEU A 103 -23.64 13.47 -25.95
C LEU A 103 -23.80 14.32 -27.22
N GLN A 104 -22.73 14.52 -27.99
CA GLN A 104 -22.79 15.24 -29.27
C GLN A 104 -23.65 14.47 -30.29
N LEU A 105 -23.41 13.17 -30.44
CA LEU A 105 -24.22 12.31 -31.33
C LEU A 105 -25.68 12.25 -30.91
N LEU A 106 -25.96 12.23 -29.60
CA LEU A 106 -27.32 12.25 -29.06
C LEU A 106 -28.03 13.57 -29.39
N ALA A 107 -27.33 14.71 -29.34
CA ALA A 107 -27.88 16.02 -29.68
C ALA A 107 -28.21 16.16 -31.17
N GLU A 108 -27.47 15.48 -32.05
CA GLU A 108 -27.67 15.51 -33.51
C GLU A 108 -28.63 14.41 -34.02
N SER A 109 -29.01 13.47 -33.16
CA SER A 109 -29.82 12.30 -33.55
C SER A 109 -31.30 12.62 -33.76
N ASN A 110 -31.85 12.16 -34.88
CA ASN A 110 -33.27 12.32 -35.23
C ASN A 110 -34.09 11.03 -35.07
N SER A 111 -33.43 9.88 -34.90
CA SER A 111 -34.08 8.59 -34.72
C SER A 111 -34.13 8.18 -33.25
N GLU A 112 -35.29 7.68 -32.79
CA GLU A 112 -35.44 7.15 -31.44
C GLU A 112 -34.53 5.92 -31.21
N SER A 113 -34.26 5.14 -32.26
CA SER A 113 -33.36 3.98 -32.20
C SER A 113 -31.91 4.41 -31.94
N GLU A 114 -31.43 5.45 -32.63
CA GLU A 114 -30.09 6.02 -32.41
C GLU A 114 -29.96 6.61 -31.01
N ARG A 115 -31.00 7.33 -30.53
CA ARG A 115 -31.03 7.85 -29.16
C ARG A 115 -30.91 6.76 -28.12
N LYS A 116 -31.66 5.66 -28.27
CA LYS A 116 -31.56 4.49 -27.36
C LYS A 116 -30.16 3.87 -27.39
N HIS A 117 -29.57 3.72 -28.58
CA HIS A 117 -28.21 3.18 -28.71
C HIS A 117 -27.16 4.09 -28.05
N TYR A 118 -27.22 5.40 -28.25
CA TYR A 118 -26.28 6.33 -27.64
C TYR A 118 -26.46 6.42 -26.13
N LEU A 119 -27.70 6.43 -25.62
CA LEU A 119 -27.97 6.39 -24.17
C LEU A 119 -27.43 5.11 -23.52
N ALA A 120 -27.58 3.95 -24.17
CA ALA A 120 -27.03 2.69 -23.66
C ALA A 120 -25.50 2.73 -23.56
N ASN A 121 -24.81 3.20 -24.61
CA ASN A 121 -23.36 3.37 -24.57
C ASN A 121 -22.92 4.39 -23.51
N LEU A 122 -23.66 5.49 -23.34
CA LEU A 122 -23.36 6.52 -22.35
C LEU A 122 -23.48 5.97 -20.93
N SER A 123 -24.51 5.15 -20.66
CA SER A 123 -24.65 4.41 -19.40
C SER A 123 -23.43 3.52 -19.15
N GLU A 124 -23.03 2.71 -20.13
CA GLU A 124 -21.86 1.82 -19.98
C GLU A 124 -20.58 2.61 -19.67
N ARG A 125 -20.37 3.77 -20.31
CA ARG A 125 -19.21 4.63 -20.06
C ARG A 125 -19.25 5.29 -18.68
N LEU A 126 -20.42 5.68 -18.20
CA LEU A 126 -20.60 6.20 -16.84
C LEU A 126 -20.32 5.10 -15.80
N ASP A 127 -20.85 3.89 -16.01
CA ASP A 127 -20.62 2.75 -15.11
C ASP A 127 -19.12 2.41 -15.03
N ARG A 128 -18.41 2.45 -16.16
CA ARG A 128 -16.95 2.27 -16.18
C ARG A 128 -16.21 3.37 -15.42
N LEU A 129 -16.64 4.62 -15.56
CA LEU A 129 -16.03 5.75 -14.84
C LEU A 129 -16.26 5.63 -13.33
N THR A 130 -17.47 5.27 -12.90
CA THR A 130 -17.80 5.01 -11.50
C THR A 130 -16.90 3.91 -10.92
N LEU A 131 -16.71 2.81 -11.65
CA LEU A 131 -15.81 1.73 -11.22
C LEU A 131 -14.36 2.22 -10.99
N LEU A 132 -13.83 3.08 -11.86
CA LEU A 132 -12.48 3.64 -11.71
C LEU A 132 -12.37 4.56 -10.49
N LEU A 133 -13.42 5.35 -10.22
CA LEU A 133 -13.47 6.22 -9.05
C LEU A 133 -13.58 5.40 -7.75
N ASP A 134 -14.39 4.34 -7.75
CA ASP A 134 -14.49 3.43 -6.60
C ASP A 134 -13.13 2.77 -6.31
N GLN A 135 -12.41 2.31 -7.35
CA GLN A 135 -11.08 1.74 -7.20
C GLN A 135 -10.07 2.74 -6.62
N LEU A 136 -10.14 4.01 -7.04
CA LEU A 136 -9.30 5.06 -6.48
C LEU A 136 -9.63 5.31 -5.00
N PHE A 137 -10.92 5.41 -4.68
CA PHE A 137 -11.37 5.63 -3.31
C PHE A 137 -10.95 4.48 -2.40
N THR A 138 -10.96 3.23 -2.88
CA THR A 138 -10.42 2.07 -2.11
C THR A 138 -8.95 2.19 -1.87
N TYR A 139 -8.19 2.55 -2.89
CA TYR A 139 -6.76 2.77 -2.71
C TYR A 139 -6.48 3.85 -1.64
N MET A 140 -7.17 4.98 -1.72
CA MET A 140 -7.01 6.08 -0.75
C MET A 140 -7.40 5.65 0.66
N THR A 141 -8.49 4.88 0.80
CA THR A 141 -8.99 4.39 2.09
C THR A 141 -8.02 3.39 2.72
N ILE A 142 -7.41 2.50 1.93
CA ILE A 142 -6.44 1.51 2.43
C ILE A 142 -5.09 2.14 2.81
N GLU A 143 -4.67 3.20 2.10
CA GLU A 143 -3.41 3.91 2.40
C GLU A 143 -3.50 4.87 3.57
N ASP A 144 -4.72 5.19 4.02
CA ASP A 144 -4.93 6.02 5.20
C ASP A 144 -4.85 5.16 6.48
N ASP A 145 -3.67 5.18 7.12
CA ASP A 145 -3.43 4.48 8.39
C ASP A 145 -4.38 4.95 9.51
N ASP A 146 -4.95 6.17 9.39
CA ASP A 146 -5.88 6.76 10.35
C ASP A 146 -7.36 6.59 9.95
N TYR A 147 -7.67 5.78 8.93
CA TYR A 147 -9.05 5.54 8.52
C TYR A 147 -9.88 4.99 9.70
N PRO A 148 -10.91 5.70 10.17
CA PRO A 148 -11.67 5.29 11.33
C PRO A 148 -12.56 4.10 10.99
N LEU A 149 -12.07 2.89 11.24
CA LEU A 149 -12.85 1.66 11.10
C LEU A 149 -14.06 1.70 12.04
N ALA A 150 -15.25 1.82 11.47
CA ALA A 150 -16.50 1.76 12.22
C ALA A 150 -16.84 0.30 12.51
N LEU A 151 -16.13 -0.30 13.47
CA LEU A 151 -16.33 -1.69 13.84
C LEU A 151 -17.68 -1.88 14.53
N GLU A 152 -18.53 -2.67 13.89
CA GLU A 152 -19.80 -3.11 14.44
C GLU A 152 -19.96 -4.63 14.36
N LYS A 153 -20.93 -5.16 15.11
CA LYS A 153 -21.24 -6.59 15.10
C LYS A 153 -22.07 -6.91 13.86
N ILE A 154 -21.49 -7.65 12.92
CA ILE A 154 -22.12 -7.95 11.62
C ILE A 154 -22.38 -9.45 11.53
N ASP A 155 -23.58 -9.85 11.11
CA ASP A 155 -23.83 -11.21 10.65
C ASP A 155 -23.28 -11.37 9.23
N LEU A 156 -22.07 -11.90 9.12
CA LEU A 156 -21.36 -12.06 7.86
C LEU A 156 -22.13 -12.96 6.89
N LYS A 157 -22.84 -13.98 7.40
CA LYS A 157 -23.59 -14.93 6.58
C LYS A 157 -24.73 -14.21 5.87
N GLU A 158 -25.56 -13.51 6.64
CA GLU A 158 -26.70 -12.76 6.10
C GLU A 158 -26.23 -11.68 5.11
N ASN A 159 -25.18 -10.94 5.50
CA ASN A 159 -24.65 -9.86 4.69
C ASN A 159 -24.13 -10.36 3.33
N LEU A 160 -23.36 -11.46 3.32
CA LEU A 160 -22.88 -12.09 2.08
C LEU A 160 -24.01 -12.58 1.19
N VAL A 161 -25.00 -13.28 1.75
CA VAL A 161 -26.13 -13.83 0.98
C VAL A 161 -26.94 -12.70 0.35
N ASN A 162 -27.28 -11.66 1.11
CA ASN A 162 -28.04 -10.52 0.61
C ASN A 162 -27.33 -9.82 -0.56
N HIS A 163 -26.01 -9.63 -0.47
CA HIS A 163 -25.23 -9.00 -1.54
C HIS A 163 -25.18 -9.86 -2.80
N PHE A 164 -24.89 -11.15 -2.70
CA PHE A 164 -24.85 -12.02 -3.89
C PHE A 164 -26.23 -12.20 -4.53
N LEU A 165 -27.30 -12.28 -3.73
CA LEU A 165 -28.67 -12.37 -4.25
C LEU A 165 -29.11 -11.09 -4.99
N ALA A 166 -28.62 -9.92 -4.59
CA ALA A 166 -28.89 -8.67 -5.32
C ALA A 166 -28.41 -8.72 -6.78
N TYR A 167 -27.38 -9.53 -7.07
CA TYR A 167 -26.83 -9.73 -8.41
C TYR A 167 -27.32 -11.00 -9.10
N TYR A 168 -28.30 -11.71 -8.52
CA TYR A 168 -28.78 -13.00 -9.04
C TYR A 168 -29.15 -12.95 -10.54
N ASN A 169 -29.85 -11.89 -10.97
CA ASN A 169 -30.21 -11.70 -12.37
C ASN A 169 -28.99 -11.55 -13.29
N SER A 170 -27.93 -10.86 -12.82
CA SER A 170 -26.68 -10.70 -13.57
C SER A 170 -25.94 -12.02 -13.73
N PHE A 171 -25.94 -12.86 -12.69
CA PHE A 171 -25.38 -14.21 -12.73
C PHE A 171 -26.14 -15.11 -13.71
N GLN A 172 -27.48 -15.11 -13.63
CA GLN A 172 -28.34 -15.87 -14.54
C GLN A 172 -28.19 -15.43 -16.00
N ALA A 173 -28.05 -14.12 -16.26
CA ALA A 173 -27.82 -13.60 -17.61
C ALA A 173 -26.50 -14.11 -18.23
N GLN A 174 -25.52 -14.48 -17.39
CA GLN A 174 -24.27 -15.09 -17.83
C GLN A 174 -24.28 -16.63 -17.81
N GLY A 175 -25.41 -17.24 -17.42
CA GLY A 175 -25.55 -18.69 -17.28
C GLY A 175 -24.70 -19.26 -16.13
N MET A 176 -24.52 -18.48 -15.06
CA MET A 176 -23.85 -18.89 -13.83
C MET A 176 -24.86 -19.17 -12.73
N ASP A 177 -24.67 -20.29 -12.03
CA ASP A 177 -25.44 -20.65 -10.84
C ASP A 177 -24.68 -20.26 -9.56
N LEU A 178 -25.41 -19.74 -8.58
CA LEU A 178 -24.89 -19.43 -7.24
C LEU A 178 -25.18 -20.59 -6.29
N ASP A 179 -24.13 -21.14 -5.67
CA ASP A 179 -24.22 -22.17 -4.63
C ASP A 179 -23.55 -21.67 -3.34
N PHE A 180 -24.31 -21.64 -2.25
CA PHE A 180 -23.83 -21.16 -0.95
C PHE A 180 -23.61 -22.33 0.01
N SER A 181 -22.35 -22.69 0.23
CA SER A 181 -21.98 -23.65 1.29
C SER A 181 -21.61 -22.89 2.56
N LEU A 182 -22.62 -22.56 3.37
CA LEU A 182 -22.46 -21.77 4.60
C LEU A 182 -22.92 -22.58 5.82
N PRO A 183 -22.27 -22.44 6.99
CA PRO A 183 -22.71 -23.12 8.21
C PRO A 183 -24.11 -22.66 8.66
N ASP A 184 -24.85 -23.53 9.34
CA ASP A 184 -26.22 -23.22 9.78
C ASP A 184 -26.29 -22.09 10.80
N ARG A 185 -25.27 -21.96 11.65
CA ARG A 185 -25.15 -20.90 12.66
C ARG A 185 -24.82 -19.53 12.05
N ALA A 186 -25.33 -18.46 12.67
CA ALA A 186 -24.92 -17.09 12.39
C ALA A 186 -23.42 -16.91 12.60
N LEU A 187 -22.78 -16.17 11.70
CA LEU A 187 -21.34 -15.88 11.74
C LEU A 187 -21.15 -14.41 12.08
N TYR A 188 -21.02 -14.11 13.36
CA TYR A 188 -20.78 -12.74 13.80
C TYR A 188 -19.30 -12.37 13.73
N ILE A 189 -19.00 -11.25 13.09
CA ILE A 189 -17.67 -10.64 13.08
C ILE A 189 -17.76 -9.20 13.60
N GLN A 190 -16.62 -8.66 14.06
CA GLN A 190 -16.43 -7.23 14.25
C GLN A 190 -15.81 -6.69 12.97
N GLY A 191 -16.54 -5.83 12.26
CA GLY A 191 -16.09 -5.30 10.97
C GLY A 191 -16.84 -4.02 10.61
N ASP A 192 -16.40 -3.40 9.53
CA ASP A 192 -17.07 -2.23 8.94
C ASP A 192 -18.00 -2.71 7.81
N THR A 193 -19.29 -2.44 7.93
CA THR A 193 -20.30 -2.91 6.96
C THR A 193 -20.06 -2.33 5.56
N HIS A 194 -19.64 -1.07 5.46
CA HIS A 194 -19.40 -0.43 4.16
C HIS A 194 -18.20 -1.06 3.46
N LEU A 195 -17.11 -1.32 4.18
CA LEU A 195 -15.94 -1.99 3.62
C LEU A 195 -16.25 -3.43 3.20
N LEU A 196 -17.05 -4.16 3.96
CA LEU A 196 -17.47 -5.52 3.60
C LEU A 196 -18.37 -5.56 2.37
N GLN A 197 -19.36 -4.66 2.29
CA GLN A 197 -20.19 -4.50 1.10
C GLN A 197 -19.32 -4.27 -0.14
N TRP A 198 -18.33 -3.40 -0.02
CA TRP A 198 -17.43 -3.12 -1.12
C TRP A 198 -16.57 -4.31 -1.55
N ILE A 199 -16.04 -5.07 -0.59
CA ILE A 199 -15.31 -6.31 -0.85
C ILE A 199 -16.20 -7.26 -1.66
N PHE A 200 -17.46 -7.44 -1.24
CA PHE A 200 -18.40 -8.29 -1.95
C PHE A 200 -18.71 -7.78 -3.36
N GLU A 201 -18.97 -6.49 -3.53
CA GLU A 201 -19.22 -5.89 -4.85
C GLU A 201 -18.01 -6.08 -5.79
N ASN A 202 -16.79 -5.89 -5.29
CA ASN A 202 -15.57 -6.08 -6.07
C ASN A 202 -15.40 -7.55 -6.50
N LEU A 203 -15.62 -8.49 -5.58
CA LEU A 203 -15.58 -9.92 -5.86
C LEU A 203 -16.66 -10.34 -6.88
N ILE A 204 -17.90 -9.88 -6.70
CA ILE A 204 -19.02 -10.18 -7.60
C ILE A 204 -18.72 -9.63 -9.00
N LYS A 205 -18.27 -8.38 -9.12
CA LYS A 205 -17.89 -7.78 -10.40
C LYS A 205 -16.77 -8.56 -11.09
N ASN A 206 -15.71 -8.93 -10.36
CA ASN A 206 -14.63 -9.74 -10.91
C ASN A 206 -15.11 -11.09 -11.43
N VAL A 207 -16.00 -11.74 -10.66
CA VAL A 207 -16.63 -12.99 -11.04
C VAL A 207 -17.52 -12.84 -12.29
N LEU A 208 -18.32 -11.77 -12.40
CA LEU A 208 -19.15 -11.54 -13.58
C LEU A 208 -18.33 -11.19 -14.82
N VAL A 209 -17.13 -10.63 -14.68
CA VAL A 209 -16.28 -10.27 -15.82
C VAL A 209 -15.37 -11.43 -16.25
N HIS A 210 -14.86 -12.20 -15.29
CA HIS A 210 -13.80 -13.19 -15.52
C HIS A 210 -14.18 -14.63 -15.13
N GLY A 211 -15.34 -14.84 -14.51
CA GLY A 211 -15.79 -16.16 -14.06
C GLY A 211 -16.13 -17.08 -15.21
N ASP A 212 -15.51 -18.25 -15.24
CA ASP A 212 -15.91 -19.34 -16.13
C ASP A 212 -17.21 -19.99 -15.61
N LYS A 213 -18.03 -20.58 -16.51
CA LYS A 213 -19.44 -20.98 -16.29
C LYS A 213 -19.73 -21.94 -15.12
N LYS A 214 -18.71 -22.34 -14.35
CA LYS A 214 -18.82 -23.06 -13.07
C LYS A 214 -17.81 -22.50 -12.07
N LEU A 215 -18.19 -21.46 -11.34
CA LEU A 215 -17.48 -21.08 -10.12
C LEU A 215 -17.73 -22.11 -9.02
N ARG A 216 -16.87 -23.14 -8.98
CA ARG A 216 -16.64 -23.92 -7.77
C ARG A 216 -15.60 -23.19 -6.92
N SER A 217 -15.94 -22.04 -6.32
CA SER A 217 -15.08 -21.46 -5.30
C SER A 217 -15.39 -22.09 -3.94
N VAL A 218 -14.52 -23.00 -3.54
CA VAL A 218 -14.47 -23.64 -2.22
C VAL A 218 -14.11 -22.57 -1.20
N TRP A 219 -15.07 -22.11 -0.39
CA TRP A 219 -14.81 -21.29 0.79
C TRP A 219 -14.85 -22.17 2.04
N MET A 220 -13.72 -22.81 2.38
CA MET A 220 -13.55 -23.39 3.71
C MET A 220 -13.01 -22.33 4.67
N ILE A 221 -13.90 -21.59 5.34
CA ILE A 221 -13.52 -20.92 6.59
C ILE A 221 -13.58 -21.99 7.68
N LYS A 222 -12.46 -22.67 7.90
CA LYS A 222 -12.28 -23.57 9.04
C LYS A 222 -11.98 -22.68 10.26
N ALA A 223 -13.00 -22.38 11.05
CA ALA A 223 -12.79 -21.84 12.39
C ALA A 223 -12.23 -22.97 13.27
N SER A 224 -10.95 -22.86 13.65
CA SER A 224 -10.34 -23.59 14.77
C SER A 224 -10.46 -22.77 16.04
#